data_AF-A0A1M5TA43-F1
#
_entry.id   AF-A0A1M5TA43-F1
#
_cell.length_a   1.000
_cell.length_b   1.000
_cell.length_c   1.000
_cell.angle_alpha   90.00
_cell.angle_beta   90.00
_cell.angle_gamma   90.00
#
_symmetry.space_group_name_H-M   'P 1'
#
loop_
_entity.id
_entity.type
_entity.pdbx_description
1 polymer ?
#
loop_
_entity_poly.entity_id
_entity_poly.type
_entity_poly.pdbx_seq_one_letter_code
_entity_poly.pdbx_strand_id
1 'polypeptide(L)'
;MSEMKPGLLDRVIEQSALRRFRRWAETASTAPLRELRRNRASARQLKYHLDELIHVADNRLALPVIGNQAVPVPYDADWSWRPELWCGPLPVKGISSVESKSMLGREVTLFHDCAKSELTLRQLRNTSERDLAPFGLRLDVFRFDGSYLSLVIDLPVDATHELKRKHLIRMDAIVELERPLEIFARLNVQHGPNTEQIVRELPLTDRDLVVEFDLAYTKLNEKRVEKIWIDLIFENPEMSQVILRDLYFSRRPRAEL
;
A
#
# COMPACT_ATOMS: atom_id res chain seq x y z
N MET A 1 5.32 -28.68 -2.49
CA MET A 1 5.06 -28.69 -1.03
C MET A 1 4.07 -29.80 -0.75
N SER A 2 4.42 -30.75 0.11
CA SER A 2 3.56 -31.89 0.46
C SER A 2 2.27 -31.39 1.13
N GLU A 3 1.10 -31.82 0.67
CA GLU A 3 -0.13 -31.71 1.46
C GLU A 3 0.06 -32.52 2.75
N MET A 4 0.45 -31.88 3.84
CA MET A 4 0.41 -32.52 5.16
C MET A 4 -1.04 -32.66 5.59
N LYS A 5 -1.70 -33.74 5.14
CA LYS A 5 -2.99 -34.13 5.67
C LYS A 5 -2.78 -34.57 7.12
N PRO A 6 -3.42 -33.92 8.11
CA PRO A 6 -3.29 -34.35 9.49
C PRO A 6 -3.74 -35.80 9.61
N GLY A 7 -2.88 -36.62 10.22
CA GLY A 7 -3.17 -38.03 10.45
C GLY A 7 -4.35 -38.20 11.40
N LEU A 8 -4.86 -39.43 11.53
CA LEU A 8 -5.95 -39.73 12.47
C LEU A 8 -5.58 -39.38 13.93
N LEU A 9 -4.31 -39.56 14.31
CA LEU A 9 -3.81 -39.21 15.64
C LEU A 9 -3.83 -37.69 15.88
N ASP A 10 -3.44 -36.89 14.89
CA ASP A 10 -3.41 -35.42 15.00
C ASP A 10 -4.82 -34.86 15.24
N ARG A 11 -5.81 -35.36 14.49
CA ARG A 11 -7.22 -34.96 14.66
C ARG A 11 -7.77 -35.29 16.05
N VAL A 12 -7.39 -36.44 16.61
CA VAL A 12 -7.82 -36.84 17.96
C VAL A 12 -7.16 -35.96 19.02
N ILE A 13 -5.89 -35.60 18.85
CA ILE A 13 -5.16 -34.69 19.74
C ILE A 13 -5.78 -33.29 19.70
N GLU A 14 -6.08 -32.77 18.51
CA GLU A 14 -6.74 -31.47 18.33
C GLU A 14 -8.11 -31.41 19.01
N GLN A 15 -8.97 -32.39 18.76
CA GLN A 15 -10.29 -32.45 19.40
C GLN A 15 -10.19 -32.56 20.93
N SER A 16 -9.21 -33.32 21.42
CA SER A 16 -8.97 -33.45 22.86
C SER A 16 -8.47 -32.14 23.49
N ALA A 17 -7.59 -31.42 22.79
CA ALA A 17 -7.13 -30.10 23.20
C ALA A 17 -8.30 -29.11 23.25
N LEU A 18 -9.12 -29.04 22.21
CA LEU A 18 -10.31 -28.17 22.16
C LEU A 18 -11.28 -28.45 23.31
N ARG A 19 -11.61 -29.73 23.57
CA ARG A 19 -12.45 -30.13 24.70
C ARG A 19 -11.86 -29.70 26.03
N ARG A 20 -10.54 -29.82 26.20
CA ARG A 20 -9.84 -29.39 27.42
C ARG A 20 -9.93 -27.89 27.63
N PHE A 21 -9.66 -27.08 26.60
CA PHE A 21 -9.76 -25.62 26.69
C PHE A 21 -11.20 -25.16 26.94
N ARG A 22 -12.19 -25.81 26.34
CA ARG A 22 -13.61 -25.57 26.63
C ARG A 22 -13.95 -25.79 28.09
N ARG A 23 -13.54 -26.94 28.65
CA ARG A 23 -13.74 -27.22 30.09
C ARG A 23 -13.07 -26.17 30.98
N TRP A 24 -11.84 -25.77 30.65
CA TRP A 24 -11.15 -24.71 31.41
C TRP A 24 -11.90 -23.39 31.39
N ALA A 25 -12.52 -23.02 30.27
CA ALA A 25 -13.34 -21.83 30.16
C ALA A 25 -14.64 -21.95 30.99
N GLU A 26 -15.32 -23.10 30.91
CA GLU A 26 -16.56 -23.37 31.65
C GLU A 26 -16.37 -23.35 33.18
N THR A 27 -15.23 -23.87 33.67
CA THR A 27 -14.96 -23.95 35.13
C THR A 27 -14.12 -22.79 35.66
N ALA A 28 -13.80 -21.77 34.85
CA ALA A 28 -12.85 -20.72 35.21
C ALA A 28 -13.28 -19.91 36.45
N SER A 29 -14.58 -19.69 36.64
CA SER A 29 -15.12 -18.89 37.75
C SER A 29 -14.96 -19.57 39.11
N THR A 30 -14.85 -20.90 39.15
CA THR A 30 -14.80 -21.70 40.38
C THR A 30 -13.48 -22.44 40.57
N ALA A 31 -12.55 -22.34 39.61
CA ALA A 31 -11.28 -23.06 39.66
C ALA A 31 -10.28 -22.44 40.66
N PRO A 32 -9.41 -23.25 41.30
CA PRO A 32 -8.36 -22.74 42.18
C PRO A 32 -7.40 -21.78 41.46
N LEU A 33 -6.97 -20.71 42.15
CA LEU A 33 -6.09 -19.67 41.58
C LEU A 33 -4.79 -20.21 40.97
N ARG A 34 -4.21 -21.26 41.55
CA ARG A 34 -3.00 -21.91 41.02
C ARG A 34 -3.26 -22.54 39.65
N GLU A 35 -4.39 -23.22 39.48
CA GLU A 35 -4.79 -23.81 38.21
C GLU A 35 -5.13 -22.73 37.18
N LEU A 36 -5.82 -21.67 37.60
CA LEU A 36 -6.12 -20.53 36.72
C LEU A 36 -4.85 -19.88 36.16
N ARG A 37 -3.80 -19.69 36.98
CA ARG A 37 -2.51 -19.15 36.51
C ARG A 37 -1.88 -20.06 35.44
N ARG A 38 -1.89 -21.38 35.65
CA ARG A 38 -1.33 -22.34 34.70
C ARG A 38 -2.15 -22.38 33.40
N ASN A 39 -3.47 -22.51 33.51
CA ASN A 39 -4.38 -22.59 32.37
C ASN A 39 -4.34 -21.29 31.54
N ARG A 40 -4.26 -20.13 32.20
CA ARG A 40 -4.10 -18.82 31.53
C ARG A 40 -2.80 -18.72 30.76
N ALA A 41 -1.67 -19.20 31.30
CA ALA A 41 -0.39 -19.19 30.60
C ALA A 41 -0.45 -20.07 29.34
N SER A 42 -0.95 -21.31 29.46
CA SER A 42 -1.10 -22.23 28.33
C SER A 42 -2.08 -21.68 27.26
N ALA A 43 -3.19 -21.07 27.67
CA ALA A 43 -4.14 -20.48 26.74
C ALA A 43 -3.54 -19.30 25.95
N ARG A 44 -2.74 -18.45 26.61
CA ARG A 44 -2.04 -17.33 25.94
C ARG A 44 -1.05 -17.81 24.89
N GLN A 45 -0.29 -18.85 25.20
CA GLN A 45 0.66 -19.43 24.25
C GLN A 45 -0.05 -20.01 23.02
N LEU A 46 -1.14 -20.75 23.22
CA LEU A 46 -1.92 -21.28 22.09
C LEU A 46 -2.57 -20.15 21.28
N LYS A 47 -3.14 -19.13 21.95
CA LYS A 47 -3.72 -17.97 21.28
C LYS A 47 -2.71 -17.27 20.37
N TYR A 48 -1.47 -17.09 20.81
CA TYR A 48 -0.41 -16.48 20.01
C TYR A 48 -0.21 -17.21 18.67
N HIS A 49 -0.06 -18.54 18.69
CA HIS A 49 0.15 -19.31 17.45
C HIS A 49 -1.12 -19.39 16.58
N LEU A 50 -2.30 -19.43 17.19
CA LEU A 50 -3.56 -19.37 16.44
C LEU A 50 -3.73 -18.01 15.75
N ASP A 51 -3.46 -16.91 16.45
CA ASP A 51 -3.49 -15.56 15.88
C ASP A 51 -2.47 -15.44 14.73
N GLU A 52 -1.27 -16.00 14.88
CA GLU A 52 -0.23 -16.01 13.83
C GLU A 52 -0.68 -16.80 12.59
N LEU A 53 -1.21 -18.01 12.77
CA LEU A 53 -1.75 -18.83 11.68
C LEU A 53 -2.90 -18.13 10.96
N ILE A 54 -3.89 -17.62 11.72
CA ILE A 54 -5.04 -16.91 11.18
C ILE A 54 -4.57 -15.69 10.41
N HIS A 55 -3.64 -14.90 10.97
CA HIS A 55 -3.06 -13.75 10.30
C HIS A 55 -2.41 -14.14 8.95
N VAL A 56 -1.65 -15.23 8.90
CA VAL A 56 -1.05 -15.72 7.64
C VAL A 56 -2.13 -16.24 6.67
N ALA A 57 -3.09 -17.00 7.18
CA ALA A 57 -4.16 -17.59 6.38
C ALA A 57 -5.06 -16.52 5.76
N ASP A 58 -5.53 -15.54 6.55
CA ASP A 58 -6.30 -14.40 6.09
C ASP A 58 -5.53 -13.63 5.02
N ASN A 59 -4.23 -13.42 5.19
CA ASN A 59 -3.41 -12.79 4.14
C ASN A 59 -3.30 -13.64 2.86
N ARG A 60 -3.21 -14.97 2.96
CA ARG A 60 -3.05 -15.81 1.77
C ARG A 60 -4.37 -16.12 1.05
N LEU A 61 -5.47 -16.16 1.80
CA LEU A 61 -6.80 -16.54 1.31
C LEU A 61 -7.65 -15.32 0.94
N ALA A 62 -7.36 -14.13 1.49
CA ALA A 62 -8.06 -12.92 1.09
C ALA A 62 -7.78 -12.62 -0.38
N LEU A 63 -8.87 -12.34 -1.11
CA LEU A 63 -8.78 -11.64 -2.38
C LEU A 63 -8.53 -10.15 -2.12
N PRO A 64 -7.78 -9.47 -2.99
CA PRO A 64 -7.11 -10.00 -4.19
C PRO A 64 -5.80 -10.76 -3.86
N VAL A 65 -5.39 -11.68 -4.75
CA VAL A 65 -4.25 -12.58 -4.55
C VAL A 65 -2.93 -11.79 -4.53
N ILE A 66 -2.07 -12.06 -3.54
CA ILE A 66 -0.75 -11.44 -3.39
C ILE A 66 0.13 -11.76 -4.61
N GLY A 67 0.84 -10.74 -5.12
CA GLY A 67 1.79 -10.89 -6.22
C GLY A 67 1.19 -10.69 -7.62
N ASN A 68 -0.11 -10.44 -7.75
CA ASN A 68 -0.69 -10.03 -9.02
C ASN A 68 -0.33 -8.57 -9.34
N GLN A 69 0.62 -8.37 -10.25
CA GLN A 69 0.97 -7.05 -10.79
C GLN A 69 0.11 -6.64 -11.98
N ALA A 70 -0.79 -7.51 -12.46
CA ALA A 70 -1.69 -7.14 -13.54
C ALA A 70 -2.59 -5.99 -13.10
N VAL A 71 -2.63 -4.98 -13.95
CA VAL A 71 -3.39 -3.74 -13.78
C VAL A 71 -4.30 -3.58 -14.99
N PRO A 72 -5.53 -3.09 -14.82
CA PRO A 72 -6.43 -2.85 -15.93
C PRO A 72 -5.92 -1.63 -16.69
N VAL A 73 -5.33 -1.86 -17.86
CA VAL A 73 -4.75 -0.79 -18.68
C VAL A 73 -5.46 -0.68 -20.03
N PRO A 74 -5.44 0.50 -20.66
CA PRO A 74 -5.90 0.67 -22.03
C PRO A 74 -5.26 -0.34 -22.99
N TYR A 75 -5.99 -0.75 -24.02
CA TYR A 75 -5.53 -1.76 -24.99
C TYR A 75 -4.25 -1.35 -25.75
N ASP A 76 -4.04 -0.05 -25.93
CA ASP A 76 -2.90 0.57 -26.59
C ASP A 76 -1.72 0.84 -25.63
N ALA A 77 -1.81 0.42 -24.36
CA ALA A 77 -0.71 0.58 -23.41
C ALA A 77 0.49 -0.29 -23.80
N ASP A 78 1.67 0.34 -23.90
CA ASP A 78 2.93 -0.33 -24.22
C ASP A 78 3.76 -0.64 -22.96
N TRP A 79 3.34 -0.13 -21.81
CA TRP A 79 3.97 -0.39 -20.51
C TRP A 79 2.97 -0.18 -19.38
N SER A 80 3.12 -0.95 -18.31
CA SER A 80 2.31 -0.86 -17.10
C SER A 80 3.07 -1.33 -15.87
N TRP A 81 2.79 -0.75 -14.72
CA TRP A 81 3.47 -1.11 -13.48
C TRP A 81 2.64 -0.71 -12.25
N ARG A 82 2.69 -1.56 -11.21
CA ARG A 82 2.15 -1.29 -9.87
C ARG A 82 3.31 -1.34 -8.87
N PRO A 83 3.48 -0.33 -7.98
CA PRO A 83 4.56 -0.34 -7.00
C PRO A 83 4.44 -1.50 -5.99
N GLU A 84 5.56 -1.92 -5.42
CA GLU A 84 5.67 -3.08 -4.54
C GLU A 84 4.78 -2.97 -3.30
N LEU A 85 4.56 -1.74 -2.81
CA LEU A 85 3.74 -1.45 -1.65
C LEU A 85 2.30 -1.96 -1.81
N TRP A 86 1.78 -1.97 -3.03
CA TRP A 86 0.42 -2.46 -3.33
C TRP A 86 0.40 -3.93 -3.75
N CYS A 87 1.54 -4.53 -4.07
CA CYS A 87 1.63 -5.89 -4.63
C CYS A 87 1.84 -6.98 -3.57
N GLY A 88 2.53 -6.66 -2.47
CA GLY A 88 2.93 -7.65 -1.47
C GLY A 88 3.25 -7.07 -0.10
N PRO A 89 3.33 -7.90 0.94
CA PRO A 89 3.63 -7.43 2.29
C PRO A 89 5.04 -6.86 2.37
N LEU A 90 5.18 -5.67 2.94
CA LEU A 90 6.48 -5.05 3.18
C LEU A 90 7.15 -5.64 4.45
N PRO A 91 8.49 -5.70 4.51
CA PRO A 91 9.22 -6.10 5.72
C PRO A 91 8.89 -5.22 6.93
N VAL A 92 8.78 -3.91 6.68
CA VAL A 92 8.30 -2.91 7.64
C VAL A 92 6.92 -2.46 7.17
N LYS A 93 5.89 -2.73 7.97
CA LYS A 93 4.49 -2.46 7.61
C LYS A 93 4.07 -1.02 7.88
N GLY A 94 4.87 -0.24 8.59
CA GLY A 94 4.54 1.16 8.86
C GLY A 94 5.55 1.84 9.76
N ILE A 95 5.42 3.15 9.82
CA ILE A 95 6.31 4.09 10.50
C ILE A 95 5.42 5.05 11.29
N SER A 96 5.76 5.28 12.55
CA SER A 96 5.14 6.28 13.42
C SER A 96 6.09 7.45 13.61
N SER A 97 5.55 8.67 13.75
CA SER A 97 6.37 9.89 13.83
C SER A 97 7.35 9.96 12.66
N VAL A 98 6.80 9.79 11.45
CA VAL A 98 7.56 9.64 10.21
C VAL A 98 8.46 10.85 9.99
N GLU A 99 9.78 10.67 10.04
CA GLU A 99 10.72 11.76 9.71
C GLU A 99 10.70 12.04 8.20
N SER A 100 11.02 13.27 7.82
CA SER A 100 11.13 13.63 6.40
C SER A 100 12.21 12.79 5.72
N LYS A 101 11.94 12.32 4.50
CA LYS A 101 12.75 11.37 3.71
C LYS A 101 12.68 9.92 4.21
N SER A 102 11.76 9.59 5.10
CA SER A 102 11.52 8.19 5.49
C SER A 102 10.97 7.39 4.31
N MET A 103 11.51 6.19 4.10
CA MET A 103 11.05 5.27 3.06
C MET A 103 10.16 4.18 3.65
N LEU A 104 9.07 3.85 2.95
CA LEU A 104 8.25 2.67 3.23
C LEU A 104 8.32 1.71 2.04
N GLY A 105 9.09 0.64 2.20
CA GLY A 105 9.54 -0.18 1.08
C GLY A 105 10.73 0.49 0.38
N ARG A 106 10.87 0.21 -0.92
CA ARG A 106 12.00 0.64 -1.76
C ARG A 106 11.65 1.75 -2.74
N GLU A 107 10.37 1.97 -2.99
CA GLU A 107 9.87 2.81 -4.09
C GLU A 107 9.11 4.04 -3.59
N VAL A 108 8.76 4.09 -2.29
CA VAL A 108 7.91 5.13 -1.71
C VAL A 108 8.66 5.86 -0.60
N THR A 109 8.76 7.19 -0.74
CA THR A 109 9.42 8.07 0.22
C THR A 109 8.49 9.19 0.64
N LEU A 110 8.35 9.44 1.94
CA LEU A 110 7.54 10.53 2.47
C LEU A 110 8.43 11.75 2.75
N PHE A 111 8.04 12.91 2.21
CA PHE A 111 8.71 14.19 2.44
C PHE A 111 7.75 15.15 3.12
N HIS A 112 8.24 15.82 4.16
CA HIS A 112 7.55 16.95 4.78
C HIS A 112 8.54 17.96 5.37
N ASP A 113 8.04 19.14 5.75
CA ASP A 113 8.80 20.21 6.38
C ASP A 113 8.37 20.53 7.83
N CYS A 114 7.49 19.72 8.41
CA CYS A 114 7.08 19.83 9.82
C CYS A 114 8.26 19.84 10.80
N ALA A 115 8.18 20.66 11.84
CA ALA A 115 9.15 20.66 12.94
C ALA A 115 8.93 19.48 13.89
N LYS A 116 7.67 19.07 14.09
CA LYS A 116 7.29 17.87 14.82
C LYS A 116 6.45 16.96 13.95
N SER A 117 6.93 15.74 13.73
CA SER A 117 6.18 14.75 12.96
C SER A 117 5.13 14.05 13.82
N GLU A 118 3.88 14.46 13.62
CA GLU A 118 2.69 13.73 14.10
C GLU A 118 2.00 13.03 12.92
N LEU A 119 2.83 12.37 12.10
CA LEU A 119 2.43 11.61 10.92
C LEU A 119 2.61 10.11 11.18
N THR A 120 1.72 9.28 10.63
CA THR A 120 1.97 7.84 10.53
C THR A 120 1.72 7.35 9.11
N LEU A 121 2.55 6.41 8.66
CA LEU A 121 2.44 5.79 7.35
C LEU A 121 2.37 4.29 7.53
N ARG A 122 1.35 3.63 6.98
CA ARG A 122 1.12 2.20 7.22
C ARG A 122 0.58 1.48 6.00
N GLN A 123 1.17 0.34 5.68
CA GLN A 123 0.61 -0.63 4.76
C GLN A 123 -0.58 -1.35 5.41
N LEU A 124 -1.70 -1.35 4.70
CA LEU A 124 -2.92 -2.04 5.07
C LEU A 124 -3.16 -3.22 4.15
N ARG A 125 -3.78 -4.28 4.67
CA ARG A 125 -4.34 -5.33 3.82
C ARG A 125 -5.69 -4.86 3.28
N ASN A 126 -5.87 -4.89 1.97
CA ASN A 126 -7.19 -4.76 1.38
C ASN A 126 -7.95 -6.07 1.53
N THR A 127 -9.22 -5.96 1.91
CA THR A 127 -10.13 -7.09 2.16
C THR A 127 -11.42 -6.97 1.37
N SER A 128 -11.60 -5.89 0.60
CA SER A 128 -12.77 -5.68 -0.25
C SER A 128 -12.59 -6.44 -1.57
N GLU A 129 -13.64 -7.10 -2.04
CA GLU A 129 -13.65 -7.77 -3.34
C GLU A 129 -13.51 -6.79 -4.52
N ARG A 130 -13.77 -5.50 -4.29
CA ARG A 130 -13.61 -4.45 -5.30
C ARG A 130 -12.16 -3.99 -5.48
N ASP A 131 -11.30 -4.27 -4.51
CA ASP A 131 -9.91 -3.82 -4.56
C ASP A 131 -9.10 -4.83 -5.40
N LEU A 132 -8.38 -4.35 -6.42
CA LEU A 132 -7.52 -5.19 -7.25
C LEU A 132 -6.14 -5.38 -6.63
N ALA A 133 -5.64 -4.39 -5.90
CA ALA A 133 -4.40 -4.48 -5.14
C ALA A 133 -4.61 -5.18 -3.79
N PRO A 134 -3.75 -6.15 -3.42
CA PRO A 134 -3.82 -6.83 -2.12
C PRO A 134 -3.54 -5.92 -0.93
N PHE A 135 -2.79 -4.84 -1.13
CA PHE A 135 -2.44 -3.91 -0.06
C PHE A 135 -2.75 -2.48 -0.46
N GLY A 136 -2.97 -1.62 0.54
CA GLY A 136 -3.11 -0.18 0.38
C GLY A 136 -2.18 0.58 1.33
N LEU A 137 -2.08 1.88 1.16
CA LEU A 137 -1.30 2.79 1.99
C LEU A 137 -2.22 3.69 2.79
N ARG A 138 -2.06 3.72 4.12
CA ARG A 138 -2.69 4.72 4.99
C ARG A 138 -1.67 5.74 5.42
N LEU A 139 -2.03 7.01 5.29
CA LEU A 139 -1.35 8.17 5.84
C LEU A 139 -2.30 8.83 6.84
N ASP A 140 -1.92 8.82 8.11
CA ASP A 140 -2.63 9.55 9.17
C ASP A 140 -1.82 10.80 9.52
N VAL A 141 -2.47 11.96 9.51
CA VAL A 141 -1.89 13.25 9.83
C VAL A 141 -2.68 13.85 10.99
N PHE A 142 -2.06 13.92 12.17
CA PHE A 142 -2.72 14.50 13.35
C PHE A 142 -2.50 16.01 13.40
N ARG A 143 -1.30 16.46 13.76
CA ARG A 143 -0.90 17.87 13.63
C ARG A 143 0.02 18.06 12.44
N PHE A 144 -0.14 19.17 11.74
CA PHE A 144 0.74 19.54 10.64
C PHE A 144 1.13 21.02 10.76
N ASP A 145 2.37 21.28 11.15
CA ASP A 145 2.95 22.63 11.26
C ASP A 145 3.86 22.99 10.07
N GLY A 146 3.82 22.16 9.02
CA GLY A 146 4.56 22.36 7.78
C GLY A 146 3.75 23.08 6.71
N SER A 147 4.39 23.32 5.57
CA SER A 147 3.77 23.83 4.34
C SER A 147 3.74 22.78 3.21
N TYR A 148 4.47 21.68 3.38
CA TYR A 148 4.67 20.68 2.32
C TYR A 148 4.57 19.27 2.88
N LEU A 149 3.69 18.46 2.29
CA LEU A 149 3.61 17.01 2.52
C LEU A 149 3.49 16.32 1.18
N SER A 150 4.39 15.39 0.89
CA SER A 150 4.31 14.59 -0.33
C SER A 150 4.72 13.14 -0.13
N LEU A 151 4.05 12.25 -0.85
CA LEU A 151 4.47 10.87 -1.10
C LEU A 151 5.13 10.81 -2.47
N VAL A 152 6.43 10.51 -2.50
CA VAL A 152 7.21 10.35 -3.72
C VAL A 152 7.23 8.87 -4.09
N ILE A 153 6.82 8.56 -5.32
CA ILE A 153 6.82 7.21 -5.90
C ILE A 153 7.82 7.19 -7.05
N ASP A 154 8.92 6.47 -6.85
CA ASP A 154 9.94 6.27 -7.88
C ASP A 154 9.45 5.22 -8.88
N LEU A 155 9.33 5.60 -10.16
CA LEU A 155 9.00 4.65 -11.22
C LEU A 155 10.23 3.80 -11.58
N PRO A 156 10.04 2.55 -12.00
CA PRO A 156 11.16 1.67 -12.34
C PRO A 156 11.86 2.17 -13.61
N VAL A 157 13.11 1.75 -13.79
CA VAL A 157 13.92 2.13 -14.96
C VAL A 157 13.22 1.79 -16.29
N ASP A 158 12.46 0.71 -16.34
CA ASP A 158 11.71 0.30 -17.54
C ASP A 158 10.69 1.37 -18.00
N ALA A 159 10.21 2.24 -17.11
CA ALA A 159 9.33 3.35 -17.47
C ALA A 159 10.03 4.38 -18.40
N THR A 160 11.36 4.49 -18.31
CA THR A 160 12.17 5.43 -19.12
C THR A 160 12.48 4.88 -20.50
N HIS A 161 12.44 3.56 -20.67
CA HIS A 161 12.83 2.89 -21.91
C HIS A 161 11.92 3.30 -23.07
N GLU A 162 12.51 3.89 -24.11
CA GLU A 162 11.79 4.45 -25.27
C GLU A 162 10.71 5.49 -24.94
N LEU A 163 10.82 6.20 -23.80
CA LEU A 163 9.92 7.30 -23.51
C LEU A 163 10.07 8.42 -24.56
N LYS A 164 8.95 8.86 -25.14
CA LYS A 164 8.87 9.87 -26.21
C LYS A 164 7.85 10.91 -25.82
N ARG A 165 7.95 12.12 -26.39
CA ARG A 165 6.98 13.20 -26.16
C ARG A 165 5.58 12.84 -26.64
N LYS A 166 5.45 11.90 -27.58
CA LYS A 166 4.15 11.40 -28.02
C LYS A 166 3.48 10.45 -27.01
N HIS A 167 4.10 10.11 -25.89
CA HIS A 167 3.50 9.25 -24.88
C HIS A 167 2.65 10.05 -23.88
N LEU A 168 1.60 9.40 -23.41
CA LEU A 168 0.86 9.76 -22.21
C LEU A 168 1.31 8.83 -21.09
N ILE A 169 1.60 9.40 -19.92
CA ILE A 169 1.71 8.62 -18.68
C ILE A 169 0.39 8.75 -17.95
N ARG A 170 -0.27 7.63 -17.69
CA ARG A 170 -1.52 7.55 -16.95
C ARG A 170 -1.24 7.02 -15.55
N MET A 171 -1.80 7.69 -14.56
CA MET A 171 -1.85 7.26 -13.17
C MET A 171 -3.29 6.95 -12.80
N ASP A 172 -3.51 5.75 -12.30
CA ASP A 172 -4.77 5.31 -11.74
C ASP A 172 -4.60 5.10 -10.24
N ALA A 173 -5.52 5.64 -9.45
CA ALA A 173 -5.49 5.55 -8.00
C ALA A 173 -6.89 5.29 -7.45
N ILE A 174 -6.97 4.53 -6.35
CA ILE A 174 -8.20 4.39 -5.58
C ILE A 174 -7.97 5.07 -4.23
N VAL A 175 -8.70 6.15 -3.95
CA VAL A 175 -8.43 7.00 -2.78
C VAL A 175 -9.66 7.09 -1.89
N GLU A 176 -9.47 6.86 -0.59
CA GLU A 176 -10.47 7.09 0.44
C GLU A 176 -9.98 8.22 1.36
N LEU A 177 -10.82 9.23 1.54
CA LEU A 177 -10.54 10.39 2.37
C LEU A 177 -11.55 10.46 3.50
N GLU A 178 -11.07 10.67 4.72
CA GLU A 178 -11.97 10.91 5.86
C GLU A 178 -12.67 12.27 5.78
N ARG A 179 -12.04 13.23 5.10
CA ARG A 179 -12.53 14.59 4.88
C ARG A 179 -12.02 15.13 3.54
N PRO A 180 -12.66 16.15 2.96
CA PRO A 180 -12.15 16.80 1.76
C PRO A 180 -10.71 17.28 1.95
N LEU A 181 -9.84 16.92 1.00
CA LEU A 181 -8.41 17.22 1.02
C LEU A 181 -7.95 17.34 -0.42
N GLU A 182 -7.36 18.45 -0.82
CA GLU A 182 -6.84 18.62 -2.18
C GLU A 182 -5.54 17.81 -2.35
N ILE A 183 -5.48 17.04 -3.43
CA ILE A 183 -4.32 16.21 -3.76
C ILE A 183 -3.88 16.53 -5.18
N PHE A 184 -2.58 16.78 -5.33
CA PHE A 184 -1.95 17.04 -6.62
C PHE A 184 -0.95 15.92 -6.92
N ALA A 185 -0.96 15.42 -8.15
CA ALA A 185 0.10 14.58 -8.66
C ALA A 185 1.03 15.40 -9.57
N ARG A 186 2.31 15.41 -9.24
CA ARG A 186 3.37 15.99 -10.07
C ARG A 186 4.21 14.88 -10.68
N LEU A 187 4.12 14.73 -11.99
CA LEU A 187 5.06 13.92 -12.75
C LEU A 187 6.36 14.69 -12.93
N ASN A 188 7.46 14.04 -12.57
CA ASN A 188 8.81 14.53 -12.80
C ASN A 188 9.54 13.59 -13.76
N VAL A 189 10.09 14.13 -14.85
CA VAL A 189 10.90 13.38 -15.81
C VAL A 189 12.27 14.03 -15.91
N GLN A 190 13.27 13.39 -15.31
CA GLN A 190 14.65 13.84 -15.40
C GLN A 190 15.24 13.44 -16.74
N HIS A 191 15.84 14.40 -17.44
CA HIS A 191 16.57 14.17 -18.67
C HIS A 191 17.90 14.94 -18.73
N GLY A 192 18.99 14.26 -18.38
CA GLY A 192 20.28 14.90 -18.14
C GLY A 192 20.23 15.89 -16.97
N PRO A 193 20.71 17.14 -17.11
CA PRO A 193 20.72 18.11 -16.01
C PRO A 193 19.35 18.75 -15.75
N ASN A 194 18.35 18.49 -16.59
CA ASN A 194 17.04 19.13 -16.55
C ASN A 194 15.96 18.14 -16.06
N THR A 195 14.88 18.67 -15.50
CA THR A 195 13.70 17.90 -15.11
C THR A 195 12.46 18.61 -15.64
N GLU A 196 11.64 17.89 -16.42
CA GLU A 196 10.31 18.36 -16.81
C GLU A 196 9.32 18.01 -15.70
N GLN A 197 8.45 18.95 -15.36
CA GLN A 197 7.46 18.78 -14.31
C GLN A 197 6.07 19.06 -14.87
N ILE A 198 5.13 18.14 -14.65
CA ILE A 198 3.72 18.30 -15.04
C ILE A 198 2.86 18.05 -13.82
N VAL A 199 2.09 19.06 -13.42
CA VAL A 199 1.18 18.97 -12.26
C VAL A 199 -0.25 18.75 -12.74
N ARG A 200 -0.96 17.87 -12.05
CA ARG A 200 -2.39 17.60 -12.23
C ARG A 200 -3.05 17.48 -10.87
N GLU A 201 -4.20 18.12 -10.72
CA GLU A 201 -5.07 17.89 -9.57
C GLU A 201 -5.79 16.55 -9.75
N LEU A 202 -5.95 15.80 -8.66
CA LEU A 202 -6.73 14.57 -8.68
C LEU A 202 -8.23 14.93 -8.64
N PRO A 203 -9.05 14.44 -9.59
CA PRO A 203 -10.47 14.76 -9.63
C PRO A 203 -11.23 13.97 -8.56
N LEU A 204 -11.30 14.48 -7.32
CA LEU A 204 -11.88 13.80 -6.15
C LEU A 204 -13.41 13.64 -6.18
N THR A 205 -14.02 13.58 -7.36
CA THR A 205 -15.45 13.35 -7.55
C THR A 205 -15.84 11.89 -7.37
N ASP A 206 -14.91 10.97 -7.62
CA ASP A 206 -15.13 9.52 -7.55
C ASP A 206 -14.03 8.81 -6.75
N ARG A 207 -14.29 7.55 -6.35
CA ARG A 207 -13.30 6.70 -5.64
C ARG A 207 -12.13 6.32 -6.55
N ASP A 208 -12.44 6.04 -7.81
CA ASP A 208 -11.48 5.61 -8.83
C ASP A 208 -11.02 6.85 -9.61
N LEU A 209 -9.77 7.24 -9.39
CA LEU A 209 -9.18 8.45 -9.90
C LEU A 209 -8.25 8.14 -11.05
N VAL A 210 -8.40 8.88 -12.15
CA VAL A 210 -7.54 8.76 -13.33
C VAL A 210 -6.96 10.13 -13.66
N VAL A 211 -5.63 10.17 -13.81
CA VAL A 211 -4.89 11.36 -14.21
C VAL A 211 -3.96 11.00 -15.36
N GLU A 212 -4.01 11.77 -16.44
CA GLU A 212 -3.11 11.63 -17.59
C GLU A 212 -2.15 12.83 -17.72
N PHE A 213 -0.88 12.51 -17.89
CA PHE A 213 0.20 13.46 -18.14
C PHE A 213 0.61 13.40 -19.61
N ASP A 214 0.28 14.46 -20.38
CA ASP A 214 0.66 14.60 -21.78
C ASP A 214 2.08 15.16 -21.91
N LEU A 215 2.99 14.37 -22.47
CA LEU A 215 4.39 14.76 -22.66
C LEU A 215 4.61 15.63 -23.91
N ALA A 216 3.60 15.81 -24.77
CA ALA A 216 3.77 16.44 -26.08
C ALA A 216 4.32 17.87 -26.01
N TYR A 217 3.93 18.61 -24.97
CA TYR A 217 4.30 20.02 -24.78
C TYR A 217 5.53 20.23 -23.89
N THR A 218 6.19 19.14 -23.47
CA THR A 218 7.42 19.21 -22.68
C THR A 218 8.64 19.50 -23.55
N LYS A 219 9.72 20.00 -22.92
CA LYS A 219 11.04 20.13 -23.55
C LYS A 219 11.91 18.88 -23.35
N LEU A 220 11.27 17.73 -23.15
CA LEU A 220 11.90 16.45 -22.88
C LEU A 220 12.94 16.08 -23.95
N ASN A 221 14.16 15.81 -23.50
CA ASN A 221 15.17 15.18 -24.35
C ASN A 221 15.01 13.66 -24.32
N GLU A 222 14.29 13.12 -25.30
CA GLU A 222 13.94 11.69 -25.41
C GLU A 222 15.15 10.74 -25.39
N LYS A 223 16.33 11.20 -25.82
CA LYS A 223 17.56 10.40 -25.82
C LYS A 223 18.30 10.37 -24.48
N ARG A 224 17.84 11.16 -23.51
CA ARG A 224 18.54 11.38 -22.23
C ARG A 224 17.62 11.20 -21.03
N VAL A 225 16.52 10.47 -21.15
CA VAL A 225 15.64 10.19 -20.01
C VAL A 225 16.36 9.26 -19.03
N GLU A 226 16.48 9.70 -17.77
CA GLU A 226 17.27 9.01 -16.75
C GLU A 226 16.40 8.47 -15.62
N LYS A 227 15.46 9.29 -15.12
CA LYS A 227 14.59 8.92 -13.99
C LYS A 227 13.19 9.52 -14.15
N ILE A 228 12.19 8.81 -13.68
CA ILE A 228 10.80 9.29 -13.59
C ILE A 228 10.30 9.03 -12.17
N TRP A 229 9.57 9.97 -11.60
CA TRP A 229 8.87 9.78 -10.33
C TRP A 229 7.62 10.65 -10.26
N ILE A 230 6.70 10.26 -9.38
CA ILE A 230 5.49 11.03 -9.06
C ILE A 230 5.61 11.58 -7.65
N ASP A 231 5.28 12.85 -7.46
CA ASP A 231 5.00 13.40 -6.14
C ASP A 231 3.48 13.51 -5.97
N LEU A 232 2.90 12.77 -5.03
CA LEU A 232 1.55 12.99 -4.54
C LEU A 232 1.61 14.01 -3.40
N ILE A 233 1.18 15.23 -3.67
CA ILE A 233 1.24 16.39 -2.77
C ILE A 233 -0.13 16.55 -2.10
N PHE A 234 -0.14 16.67 -0.78
CA PHE A 234 -1.35 16.83 0.03
C PHE A 234 -1.41 18.24 0.59
N GLU A 235 -2.43 19.00 0.22
CA GLU A 235 -2.61 20.38 0.68
C GLU A 235 -3.44 20.45 1.96
N ASN A 236 -2.93 21.16 2.98
CA ASN A 236 -3.58 21.32 4.28
C ASN A 236 -4.01 19.98 4.95
N PRO A 237 -3.08 19.02 5.14
CA PRO A 237 -3.42 17.66 5.58
C PRO A 237 -3.69 17.53 7.09
N GLU A 238 -3.61 18.60 7.89
CA GLU A 238 -3.73 18.55 9.37
C GLU A 238 -5.02 17.91 9.86
N MET A 239 -5.03 16.84 10.67
CA MET A 239 -6.23 16.12 11.12
C MET A 239 -6.96 15.40 9.97
N SER A 240 -6.21 14.78 9.06
CA SER A 240 -6.73 13.99 7.96
C SER A 240 -6.21 12.55 7.99
N GLN A 241 -7.00 11.67 7.39
CA GLN A 241 -6.60 10.31 7.06
C GLN A 241 -6.83 10.12 5.56
N VAL A 242 -5.77 9.69 4.87
CA VAL A 242 -5.78 9.35 3.46
C VAL A 242 -5.45 7.87 3.30
N ILE A 243 -6.27 7.13 2.57
CA ILE A 243 -6.00 5.75 2.21
C ILE A 243 -5.91 5.61 0.69
N LEU A 244 -4.71 5.30 0.18
CA LEU A 244 -4.48 4.92 -1.21
C LEU A 244 -4.64 3.40 -1.33
N ARG A 245 -5.83 2.94 -1.69
CA ARG A 245 -6.19 1.51 -1.81
C ARG A 245 -5.47 0.82 -2.96
N ASP A 246 -5.28 1.52 -4.07
CA ASP A 246 -4.51 1.05 -5.22
C ASP A 246 -3.81 2.27 -5.85
N LEU A 247 -2.67 2.03 -6.48
CA LEU A 247 -1.93 3.01 -7.28
C LEU A 247 -1.18 2.24 -8.35
N TYR A 248 -1.43 2.55 -9.61
CA TYR A 248 -0.69 1.97 -10.72
C TYR A 248 -0.56 2.94 -11.89
N PHE A 249 0.36 2.58 -12.78
CA PHE A 249 0.76 3.42 -13.89
C PHE A 249 0.68 2.65 -15.19
N SER A 250 0.36 3.37 -16.25
CA SER A 250 0.51 2.88 -17.62
C SER A 250 1.07 3.96 -18.53
N ARG A 251 1.65 3.53 -19.63
CA ARG A 251 2.14 4.40 -20.69
C ARG A 251 1.57 3.93 -22.02
N ARG A 252 1.14 4.89 -22.83
CA ARG A 252 0.61 4.63 -24.17
C ARG A 252 0.96 5.77 -25.12
N PRO A 253 1.04 5.52 -26.44
CA PRO A 253 1.09 6.59 -27.42
C PRO A 253 -0.20 7.39 -27.38
N ARG A 254 -0.07 8.71 -27.51
CA ARG A 254 -1.19 9.61 -27.77
C ARG A 254 -1.82 9.23 -29.11
N ALA A 255 -3.14 9.29 -29.20
CA ALA A 255 -3.84 9.15 -30.46
C ALA A 255 -3.40 10.25 -31.44
N GLU A 256 -3.09 9.87 -32.68
CA GLU A 256 -2.85 10.84 -33.76
C GLU A 256 -4.17 11.56 -34.07
N LEU A 257 -4.13 12.90 -34.07
CA LEU A 257 -5.24 13.75 -34.51
C LEU A 257 -5.22 13.90 -36.04
#